data_AF-A0A6J8AGW8-F1
#
_entry.id   AF-A0A6J8AGW8-F1
#
_cell.length_a   1.000
_cell.length_b   1.000
_cell.length_c   1.000
_cell.angle_alpha   90.00
_cell.angle_beta   90.00
_cell.angle_gamma   90.00
#
_symmetry.space_group_name_H-M   'P 1'
#
loop_
_entity.id
_entity.type
_entity.pdbx_description
1 polymer ?
#
loop_
_entity_poly.entity_id
_entity_poly.type
_entity_poly.pdbx_seq_one_letter_code
_entity_poly.pdbx_strand_id
1 'polypeptide(L)'
;MDNKEQEIMSLKVHNSRDDSTEFQQVKPRTQNKRSEDRSKTNTHSNKLQVTIIGTSNTNGIQCQKLSSRYRTDKILAYTIAATQTEIQKLTTIPDVLVIHSITNDIKKLTPSECVTKMSDLIAFTTEKFPKTKIIISLPIPRSDNYSCNNNAQLVSVMLKEKFDQSEETQISVCDNSN
;
A
#
# COMPACT_ATOMS: atom_id res chain seq x y z
N MET A 1 -23.12 31.61 -1.49
CA MET A 1 -21.70 31.30 -1.69
C MET A 1 -21.03 31.53 -0.37
N ASP A 2 -20.46 30.47 0.16
CA ASP A 2 -20.08 30.37 1.57
C ASP A 2 -18.66 30.91 1.74
N ASN A 3 -18.39 31.59 2.86
CA ASN A 3 -17.15 32.36 3.07
C ASN A 3 -15.88 31.49 3.01
N LYS A 4 -16.05 30.17 3.14
CA LYS A 4 -15.01 29.13 3.04
C LYS A 4 -14.58 28.84 1.59
N GLU A 5 -15.43 29.11 0.60
CA GLU A 5 -15.09 28.91 -0.82
C GLU A 5 -14.10 29.97 -1.32
N GLN A 6 -14.13 31.18 -0.75
CA GLN A 6 -13.20 32.28 -1.09
C GLN A 6 -11.81 32.09 -0.47
N GLU A 7 -11.72 31.47 0.70
CA GLU A 7 -10.45 31.20 1.39
C GLU A 7 -9.61 30.15 0.64
N ILE A 8 -10.26 29.14 0.06
CA ILE A 8 -9.59 28.07 -0.71
C ILE A 8 -9.05 28.58 -2.07
N MET A 9 -9.72 29.55 -2.70
CA MET A 9 -9.21 30.16 -3.94
C MET A 9 -8.00 31.06 -3.71
N SER A 10 -7.88 31.65 -2.52
CA SER A 10 -6.79 32.59 -2.18
C SER A 10 -5.45 31.88 -1.95
N LEU A 11 -5.47 30.60 -1.58
CA LEU A 11 -4.26 29.81 -1.28
C LEU A 11 -3.60 29.16 -2.52
N LYS A 12 -4.21 29.24 -3.71
CA LYS A 12 -3.70 28.60 -4.94
C LYS A 12 -2.89 29.52 -5.87
N VAL A 13 -2.69 30.80 -5.53
CA VAL A 13 -2.13 31.80 -6.46
C VAL A 13 -0.66 32.16 -6.18
N HIS A 14 0.00 31.57 -5.17
CA HIS A 14 1.40 31.87 -4.84
C HIS A 14 2.31 30.65 -4.78
N ASN A 15 2.42 29.93 -5.91
CA ASN A 15 3.60 29.10 -6.15
C ASN A 15 3.83 28.91 -7.65
N SER A 16 4.38 29.95 -8.28
CA SER A 16 4.97 29.85 -9.61
C SER A 16 6.05 30.91 -9.79
N ARG A 17 7.24 30.45 -10.20
CA ARG A 17 8.45 31.17 -10.64
C ARG A 17 9.45 31.50 -9.52
N ASP A 18 10.77 31.28 -9.65
CA ASP A 18 11.61 31.39 -10.85
C ASP A 18 12.75 30.34 -10.96
N ASP A 19 13.17 30.19 -12.21
CA ASP A 19 14.21 29.33 -12.76
C ASP A 19 15.54 30.10 -12.95
N SER A 20 16.63 29.35 -13.19
CA SER A 20 17.98 29.76 -13.64
C SER A 20 19.08 30.11 -12.61
N THR A 21 20.16 29.32 -12.57
CA THR A 21 21.51 29.73 -13.04
C THR A 21 22.56 28.60 -13.03
N GLU A 22 23.18 28.46 -14.21
CA GLU A 22 24.59 28.16 -14.55
C GLU A 22 25.34 26.86 -14.14
N PHE A 23 25.88 26.25 -15.21
CA PHE A 23 26.89 25.21 -15.25
C PHE A 23 28.28 25.71 -14.81
N GLN A 24 29.00 24.89 -14.04
CA GLN A 24 30.47 24.89 -14.04
C GLN A 24 31.04 23.47 -14.16
N GLN A 25 31.81 23.25 -15.22
CA GLN A 25 32.67 22.08 -15.42
C GLN A 25 33.92 22.19 -14.52
N VAL A 26 34.25 21.11 -13.81
CA VAL A 26 35.59 20.93 -13.23
C VAL A 26 36.15 19.55 -13.58
N LYS A 27 37.39 19.56 -14.06
CA LYS A 27 38.20 18.45 -14.63
C LYS A 27 38.61 17.37 -13.61
N PRO A 28 39.07 16.18 -14.07
CA PRO A 28 39.21 14.98 -13.25
C PRO A 28 40.52 14.96 -12.44
N ARG A 29 40.49 14.36 -11.23
CA ARG A 29 41.69 14.05 -10.45
C ARG A 29 41.74 12.57 -10.07
N THR A 30 42.92 12.02 -10.31
CA THR A 30 43.33 10.62 -10.31
C THR A 30 43.27 9.91 -8.95
N GLN A 31 42.92 8.63 -9.04
CA GLN A 31 43.06 7.48 -8.13
C GLN A 31 43.62 7.71 -6.71
N ASN A 32 42.88 7.17 -5.73
CA ASN A 32 43.52 6.42 -4.65
C ASN A 32 42.76 5.12 -4.39
N LYS A 33 43.43 4.00 -4.68
CA LYS A 33 43.06 2.65 -4.22
C LYS A 33 43.19 2.62 -2.69
N ARG A 34 42.08 2.45 -1.98
CA ARG A 34 42.08 1.79 -0.68
C ARG A 34 41.15 0.59 -0.76
N SER A 35 41.79 -0.56 -0.83
CA SER A 35 41.26 -1.86 -0.50
C SER A 35 40.72 -1.84 0.94
N GLU A 36 39.40 -1.79 1.09
CA GLU A 36 38.73 -2.24 2.30
C GLU A 36 38.28 -3.68 2.07
N ASP A 37 39.21 -4.57 2.43
CA ASP A 37 38.97 -5.97 2.70
C ASP A 37 38.17 -6.09 4.02
N ARG A 38 37.23 -7.05 4.05
CA ARG A 38 36.52 -7.57 5.24
C ARG A 38 35.55 -6.58 5.91
N SER A 39 34.24 -6.78 5.82
CA SER A 39 33.60 -7.95 6.41
C SER A 39 32.19 -8.08 5.86
N LYS A 40 31.93 -9.09 5.02
CA LYS A 40 30.57 -9.62 4.87
C LYS A 40 30.26 -10.39 6.14
N THR A 41 29.92 -9.66 7.20
CA THR A 41 29.16 -10.26 8.30
C THR A 41 27.84 -10.72 7.69
N ASN A 42 27.73 -12.03 7.56
CA ASN A 42 26.53 -12.72 7.16
C ASN A 42 25.54 -12.62 8.33
N THR A 43 25.08 -11.41 8.63
CA THR A 43 23.91 -11.21 9.48
C THR A 43 22.73 -11.65 8.64
N HIS A 44 22.31 -12.90 8.80
CA HIS A 44 20.91 -13.24 8.71
C HIS A 44 20.18 -12.36 9.73
N SER A 45 19.93 -11.10 9.34
CA SER A 45 18.98 -10.26 10.04
C SER A 45 17.66 -10.99 9.95
N ASN A 46 17.11 -11.43 11.09
CA ASN A 46 15.71 -11.82 11.24
C ASN A 46 14.85 -10.60 10.90
N LYS A 47 14.75 -10.27 9.61
CA LYS A 47 13.90 -9.20 9.11
C LYS A 47 12.49 -9.73 9.15
N LEU A 48 11.59 -8.91 9.68
CA LEU A 48 10.16 -9.19 9.62
C LEU A 48 9.75 -9.32 8.14
N GLN A 49 8.97 -10.37 7.85
CA GLN A 49 8.46 -10.67 6.54
C GLN A 49 7.12 -9.95 6.31
N VAL A 50 7.11 -9.09 5.30
CA VAL A 50 5.91 -8.38 4.85
C VAL A 50 5.50 -8.95 3.50
N THR A 51 4.26 -9.42 3.39
CA THR A 51 3.71 -9.86 2.11
C THR A 51 2.67 -8.86 1.65
N ILE A 52 2.83 -8.32 0.44
CA ILE A 52 1.85 -7.45 -0.19
C ILE A 52 1.12 -8.25 -1.26
N ILE A 53 -0.18 -8.45 -1.09
CA ILE A 53 -1.04 -9.04 -2.13
C ILE A 53 -1.89 -7.92 -2.73
N GLY A 54 -1.82 -7.73 -4.03
CA GLY A 54 -2.64 -6.71 -4.67
C GLY A 54 -2.80 -6.84 -6.17
N THR A 55 -3.48 -5.88 -6.77
CA THR A 55 -3.75 -5.82 -8.21
C THR A 55 -2.58 -5.18 -8.98
N SER A 56 -2.79 -4.86 -10.27
CA SER A 56 -1.84 -4.07 -11.06
C SER A 56 -1.40 -2.77 -10.40
N ASN A 57 -2.20 -2.20 -9.48
CA ASN A 57 -1.83 -1.00 -8.73
C ASN A 57 -0.55 -1.19 -7.88
N THR A 58 -0.24 -2.42 -7.48
CA THR A 58 0.97 -2.71 -6.70
C THR A 58 2.18 -3.01 -7.58
N ASN A 59 2.04 -3.08 -8.92
CA ASN A 59 3.15 -3.41 -9.82
C ASN A 59 4.33 -2.44 -9.69
N GLY A 60 4.05 -1.15 -9.53
CA GLY A 60 5.08 -0.12 -9.37
C GLY A 60 5.87 -0.19 -8.06
N ILE A 61 5.38 -0.95 -7.05
CA ILE A 61 6.05 -1.08 -5.76
C ILE A 61 7.35 -1.87 -5.93
N GLN A 62 8.48 -1.21 -5.67
CA GLN A 62 9.80 -1.81 -5.63
C GLN A 62 10.10 -2.21 -4.17
N CYS A 63 9.78 -3.46 -3.80
CA CYS A 63 9.86 -3.96 -2.42
C CYS A 63 11.21 -3.67 -1.73
N GLN A 64 12.31 -3.89 -2.44
CA GLN A 64 13.68 -3.60 -1.98
C GLN A 64 13.96 -2.12 -1.64
N LYS A 65 13.12 -1.18 -2.09
CA LYS A 65 13.26 0.25 -1.79
C LYS A 65 12.42 0.72 -0.62
N LEU A 66 11.47 -0.08 -0.12
CA LEU A 66 10.55 0.36 0.94
C LEU A 66 11.27 0.51 2.27
N SER A 67 12.09 -0.47 2.65
CA SER A 67 12.86 -0.42 3.88
C SER A 67 13.89 -1.53 3.90
N SER A 68 15.09 -1.22 4.37
CA SER A 68 16.14 -2.21 4.61
C SER A 68 15.86 -3.09 5.84
N ARG A 69 14.91 -2.72 6.70
CA ARG A 69 14.57 -3.45 7.93
C ARG A 69 13.63 -4.63 7.72
N TYR A 70 12.85 -4.60 6.65
CA TYR A 70 11.84 -5.61 6.34
C TYR A 70 12.28 -6.43 5.13
N ARG A 71 11.86 -7.70 5.07
CA ARG A 71 11.86 -8.47 3.84
C ARG A 71 10.45 -8.36 3.27
N THR A 72 10.31 -7.70 2.13
CA THR A 72 8.99 -7.52 1.51
C THR A 72 8.87 -8.33 0.23
N ASP A 73 7.85 -9.18 0.16
CA ASP A 73 7.47 -9.94 -1.02
C ASP A 73 6.15 -9.40 -1.56
N LYS A 74 5.92 -9.53 -2.88
CA LYS A 74 4.71 -9.06 -3.56
C LYS A 74 4.10 -10.16 -4.41
N ILE A 75 2.79 -10.31 -4.31
CA ILE A 75 1.99 -11.28 -5.05
C ILE A 75 0.86 -10.55 -5.76
N LEU A 76 0.62 -10.94 -7.02
CA LEU A 76 -0.48 -10.39 -7.80
C LEU A 76 -1.74 -11.23 -7.65
N ALA A 77 -2.80 -10.60 -7.16
CA ALA A 77 -4.14 -11.17 -7.11
C ALA A 77 -5.16 -10.06 -7.44
N TYR A 78 -5.89 -10.26 -8.53
CA TYR A 78 -6.71 -9.18 -9.10
C TYR A 78 -8.08 -9.01 -8.44
N THR A 79 -8.50 -9.97 -7.61
CA THR A 79 -9.79 -9.96 -6.91
C THR A 79 -9.63 -10.44 -5.47
N ILE A 80 -10.64 -10.21 -4.64
CA ILE A 80 -10.70 -10.73 -3.27
C ILE A 80 -10.60 -12.27 -3.29
N ALA A 81 -11.33 -12.93 -4.18
CA ALA A 81 -11.30 -14.40 -4.31
C ALA A 81 -9.92 -14.93 -4.72
N ALA A 82 -9.26 -14.27 -5.69
CA ALA A 82 -7.90 -14.64 -6.08
C ALA A 82 -6.91 -14.43 -4.91
N THR A 83 -7.13 -13.40 -4.10
CA THR A 83 -6.30 -13.13 -2.92
C THR A 83 -6.41 -14.28 -1.92
N GLN A 84 -7.62 -14.78 -1.65
CA GLN A 84 -7.82 -15.94 -0.80
C GLN A 84 -7.06 -17.17 -1.31
N THR A 85 -7.11 -17.41 -2.63
CA THR A 85 -6.37 -18.51 -3.27
C THR A 85 -4.86 -18.38 -3.08
N GLU A 86 -4.31 -17.17 -3.22
CA GLU A 86 -2.87 -16.94 -3.00
C GLU A 86 -2.49 -17.08 -1.53
N ILE A 87 -3.30 -16.56 -0.60
CA ILE A 87 -3.11 -16.78 0.85
C ILE A 87 -3.12 -18.28 1.17
N GLN A 88 -4.01 -19.06 0.56
CA GLN A 88 -4.07 -20.50 0.79
C GLN A 88 -2.77 -21.22 0.38
N LYS A 89 -2.12 -20.77 -0.70
CA LYS A 89 -0.86 -21.33 -1.21
C LYS A 89 0.37 -20.93 -0.41
N LEU A 90 0.30 -19.87 0.40
CA LEU A 90 1.42 -19.43 1.22
C LEU A 90 1.82 -20.53 2.21
N THR A 91 3.08 -20.96 2.10
CA THR A 91 3.72 -21.91 3.03
C THR A 91 4.46 -21.20 4.16
N THR A 92 4.90 -19.97 3.92
CA THR A 92 5.55 -19.13 4.92
C THR A 92 4.54 -18.17 5.53
N ILE A 93 4.53 -18.09 6.87
CA ILE A 93 3.65 -17.18 7.62
C ILE A 93 4.26 -15.78 7.58
N PRO A 94 3.58 -14.77 7.01
CA PRO A 94 4.08 -13.40 7.04
C PRO A 94 3.90 -12.79 8.44
N ASP A 95 4.81 -11.92 8.87
CA ASP A 95 4.60 -11.11 10.07
C ASP A 95 3.54 -10.03 9.81
N VAL A 96 3.53 -9.48 8.58
CA VAL A 96 2.54 -8.50 8.12
C VAL A 96 2.01 -8.90 6.75
N LEU A 97 0.70 -8.92 6.59
CA LEU A 97 0.02 -9.11 5.31
C LEU A 97 -0.71 -7.83 4.91
N VAL A 98 -0.32 -7.24 3.79
CA VAL A 98 -1.01 -6.08 3.19
C VAL A 98 -1.91 -6.56 2.08
N ILE A 99 -3.21 -6.27 2.15
CA ILE A 99 -4.22 -6.65 1.17
C ILE A 99 -4.66 -5.40 0.39
N HIS A 100 -4.40 -5.38 -0.92
CA HIS A 100 -4.80 -4.32 -1.85
C HIS A 100 -5.51 -4.92 -3.08
N SER A 101 -6.61 -5.64 -2.85
CA SER A 101 -7.25 -6.49 -3.86
C SER A 101 -8.77 -6.30 -3.96
N ILE A 102 -9.23 -5.06 -4.09
CA ILE A 102 -10.67 -4.74 -4.11
C ILE A 102 -11.12 -3.96 -5.35
N THR A 103 -10.18 -3.34 -6.08
CA THR A 103 -10.48 -2.39 -7.16
C THR A 103 -11.18 -2.99 -8.38
N ASN A 104 -11.05 -4.30 -8.61
CA ASN A 104 -11.79 -4.97 -9.69
C ASN A 104 -13.14 -5.53 -9.22
N ASP A 105 -13.27 -5.90 -7.95
CA ASP A 105 -14.54 -6.35 -7.37
C ASP A 105 -15.54 -5.19 -7.31
N ILE A 106 -15.10 -3.98 -7.00
CA ILE A 106 -15.91 -2.74 -7.00
C ILE A 106 -16.61 -2.47 -8.34
N LYS A 107 -16.06 -2.99 -9.45
CA LYS A 107 -16.64 -2.83 -10.80
C LYS A 107 -17.81 -3.79 -11.05
N LYS A 108 -17.93 -4.85 -10.26
CA LYS A 108 -18.83 -5.99 -10.52
C LYS A 108 -19.81 -6.25 -9.39
N LEU A 109 -19.45 -5.87 -8.18
CA LEU A 109 -20.19 -6.15 -6.96
C LEU A 109 -20.69 -4.84 -6.34
N THR A 110 -21.74 -4.95 -5.55
CA THR A 110 -22.18 -3.86 -4.69
C THR A 110 -21.16 -3.57 -3.58
N PRO A 111 -21.17 -2.37 -2.99
CA PRO A 111 -20.30 -2.05 -1.85
C PRO A 111 -20.45 -3.03 -0.69
N SER A 112 -21.68 -3.42 -0.35
CA SER A 112 -21.96 -4.38 0.72
C SER A 112 -21.34 -5.76 0.44
N GLU A 113 -21.50 -6.29 -0.78
CA GLU A 113 -20.88 -7.57 -1.16
C GLU A 113 -19.35 -7.52 -1.10
N CYS A 114 -18.74 -6.39 -1.48
CA CYS A 114 -17.29 -6.21 -1.36
C CYS A 114 -16.83 -6.29 0.11
N VAL A 115 -17.56 -5.62 1.01
CA VAL A 115 -17.25 -5.59 2.45
C VAL A 115 -17.45 -6.97 3.07
N THR A 116 -18.52 -7.68 2.73
CA THR A 116 -18.75 -9.07 3.18
C THR A 116 -17.62 -9.98 2.74
N LYS A 117 -17.26 -9.98 1.45
CA LYS A 117 -16.16 -10.81 0.95
C LYS A 117 -14.82 -10.46 1.58
N MET A 118 -14.55 -9.19 1.83
CA MET A 118 -13.33 -8.78 2.53
C MET A 118 -13.32 -9.28 3.98
N SER A 119 -14.47 -9.23 4.66
CA SER A 119 -14.64 -9.79 6.01
C SER A 119 -14.36 -11.29 6.04
N ASP A 120 -14.90 -12.04 5.09
CA ASP A 120 -14.67 -13.48 4.99
C ASP A 120 -13.19 -13.80 4.73
N LEU A 121 -12.55 -13.01 3.86
CA LEU A 121 -11.11 -13.12 3.59
C LEU A 121 -10.28 -12.88 4.85
N ILE A 122 -10.63 -11.86 5.64
CA ILE A 122 -9.93 -11.54 6.89
C ILE A 122 -10.12 -12.65 7.91
N ALA A 123 -11.34 -13.13 8.12
CA ALA A 123 -11.61 -14.25 9.03
C ALA A 123 -10.80 -15.49 8.64
N PHE A 124 -10.79 -15.84 7.35
CA PHE A 124 -9.97 -16.92 6.81
C PHE A 124 -8.47 -16.71 7.06
N THR A 125 -7.99 -15.47 6.90
CA THR A 125 -6.57 -15.12 7.10
C THR A 125 -6.19 -15.20 8.56
N THR A 126 -7.02 -14.70 9.47
CA THR A 126 -6.80 -14.76 10.92
C THR A 126 -6.80 -16.21 11.41
N GLU A 127 -7.66 -17.07 10.88
CA GLU A 127 -7.65 -18.51 11.19
C GLU A 127 -6.36 -19.18 10.71
N LYS A 128 -5.96 -18.93 9.45
CA LYS A 128 -4.77 -19.54 8.86
C LYS A 128 -3.48 -19.02 9.49
N PHE A 129 -3.43 -17.73 9.82
CA PHE A 129 -2.24 -17.03 10.33
C PHE A 129 -2.56 -16.18 11.58
N PRO A 130 -2.79 -16.80 12.76
CA PRO A 130 -3.30 -16.12 13.96
C PRO A 130 -2.40 -15.05 14.60
N LYS A 131 -1.16 -14.91 14.10
CA LYS A 131 -0.16 -13.97 14.61
C LYS A 131 0.20 -12.89 13.58
N THR A 132 -0.35 -12.96 12.37
CA THR A 132 -0.04 -12.03 11.29
C THR A 132 -0.81 -10.74 11.49
N LYS A 133 -0.11 -9.61 11.43
CA LYS A 133 -0.78 -8.31 11.34
C LYS A 133 -1.37 -8.11 9.93
N ILE A 134 -2.67 -7.88 9.83
CA ILE A 134 -3.37 -7.66 8.58
C ILE A 134 -3.54 -6.15 8.36
N ILE A 135 -3.12 -5.66 7.20
CA ILE A 135 -3.32 -4.28 6.77
C ILE A 135 -4.23 -4.29 5.54
N ILE A 136 -5.40 -3.66 5.66
CA ILE A 136 -6.33 -3.46 4.55
C ILE A 136 -5.99 -2.11 3.91
N SER A 137 -5.44 -2.15 2.71
CA SER A 137 -5.23 -0.95 1.92
C SER A 137 -6.51 -0.61 1.15
N LEU A 138 -7.04 0.57 1.43
CA LEU A 138 -8.29 1.04 0.82
C LEU A 138 -8.15 1.27 -0.69
N PRO A 139 -9.26 1.12 -1.45
CA PRO A 139 -9.23 1.35 -2.90
C PRO A 139 -8.76 2.76 -3.24
N ILE A 140 -7.96 2.86 -4.29
CA ILE A 140 -7.51 4.15 -4.82
C ILE A 140 -8.68 4.83 -5.53
N PRO A 141 -8.97 6.11 -5.24
CA PRO A 141 -9.96 6.89 -5.97
C PRO A 141 -9.69 6.89 -7.49
N ARG A 142 -10.76 6.91 -8.28
CA ARG A 142 -10.69 6.88 -9.75
C ARG A 142 -11.38 8.09 -10.34
N SER A 143 -10.67 8.84 -11.18
CA SER A 143 -11.26 9.99 -11.89
C SER A 143 -11.98 9.60 -13.17
N ASP A 144 -11.72 8.40 -13.71
CA ASP A 144 -12.19 7.98 -15.02
C ASP A 144 -13.59 7.34 -15.02
N ASN A 145 -14.11 6.95 -13.85
CA ASN A 145 -15.45 6.38 -13.73
C ASN A 145 -16.11 6.80 -12.40
N TYR A 146 -17.12 7.67 -12.49
CA TYR A 146 -17.82 8.22 -11.34
C TYR A 146 -18.51 7.15 -10.47
N SER A 147 -19.16 6.16 -11.09
CA SER A 147 -19.83 5.08 -10.36
C SER A 147 -18.83 4.21 -9.60
N CYS A 148 -17.72 3.84 -10.24
CA CYS A 148 -16.65 3.09 -9.58
C CYS A 148 -16.01 3.90 -8.44
N ASN A 149 -15.86 5.21 -8.60
CA ASN A 149 -15.33 6.09 -7.57
C ASN A 149 -16.27 6.19 -6.36
N ASN A 150 -17.57 6.38 -6.59
CA ASN A 150 -18.56 6.41 -5.52
C ASN A 150 -18.59 5.06 -4.76
N ASN A 151 -18.58 3.94 -5.48
CA ASN A 151 -18.51 2.62 -4.86
C ASN A 151 -17.21 2.43 -4.05
N ALA A 152 -16.07 2.91 -4.55
CA ALA A 152 -14.80 2.86 -3.81
C ALA A 152 -14.84 3.67 -2.51
N GLN A 153 -15.45 4.86 -2.54
CA GLN A 153 -15.64 5.69 -1.34
C GLN A 153 -16.57 5.02 -0.32
N LEU A 154 -17.70 4.50 -0.77
CA LEU A 154 -18.65 3.78 0.10
C LEU A 154 -18.00 2.55 0.74
N VAL A 155 -17.32 1.72 -0.06
CA VAL A 155 -16.56 0.57 0.46
C VAL A 155 -15.52 1.01 1.48
N SER A 156 -14.82 2.11 1.22
CA SER A 156 -13.80 2.62 2.15
C SER A 156 -14.38 3.01 3.50
N VAL A 157 -15.51 3.73 3.51
CA VAL A 157 -16.22 4.10 4.74
C VAL A 157 -16.70 2.84 5.47
N MET A 158 -17.35 1.91 4.77
CA MET A 158 -17.87 0.70 5.39
C MET A 158 -16.78 -0.22 5.95
N LEU A 159 -15.61 -0.30 5.30
CA LEU A 159 -14.46 -1.06 5.81
C LEU A 159 -13.88 -0.38 7.07
N LYS A 160 -13.73 0.95 7.07
CA LYS A 160 -13.30 1.69 8.25
C LYS A 160 -14.27 1.47 9.41
N GLU A 161 -15.57 1.68 9.21
CA GLU A 161 -16.58 1.45 10.26
C GLU A 161 -16.53 0.02 10.83
N LYS A 162 -16.34 -0.97 9.95
CA LYS A 162 -16.32 -2.38 10.36
C LYS A 162 -15.07 -2.79 11.12
N PHE A 163 -13.90 -2.25 10.77
CA PHE A 163 -12.61 -2.73 11.29
C PHE A 163 -11.89 -1.73 12.20
N ASP A 164 -12.13 -0.41 12.09
CA ASP A 164 -11.57 0.58 13.02
C ASP A 164 -12.21 0.51 14.42
N GLN A 165 -13.43 -0.04 14.53
CA GLN A 165 -14.10 -0.27 15.81
C GLN A 165 -13.83 -1.66 16.39
N SER A 166 -13.09 -2.52 15.68
CA SER A 166 -12.78 -3.86 16.17
C SER A 166 -11.65 -3.78 17.21
N GLU A 167 -11.82 -4.41 18.38
CA GLU A 167 -10.75 -4.55 19.39
C GLU A 167 -9.63 -5.50 18.92
N GLU A 168 -9.74 -6.05 17.71
CA GLU A 168 -8.73 -6.90 17.09
C GLU A 168 -7.50 -6.08 16.69
N THR A 169 -6.57 -5.94 17.64
CA THR A 169 -5.26 -5.25 17.51
C THR A 169 -4.41 -5.68 16.30
N GLN A 170 -4.78 -6.75 15.61
CA GLN A 170 -4.07 -7.29 14.45
C GLN A 170 -4.54 -6.70 13.12
N ILE A 171 -5.70 -6.05 13.05
CA ILE A 171 -6.24 -5.48 11.80
C ILE A 171 -6.05 -3.97 11.80
N SER A 172 -5.59 -3.43 10.67
CA SER A 172 -5.48 -1.98 10.46
C SER A 172 -5.97 -1.60 9.07
N VAL A 173 -6.78 -0.55 8.98
CA VAL A 173 -7.26 0.01 7.71
C VAL A 173 -6.44 1.24 7.38
N CYS A 174 -5.88 1.32 6.17
CA CYS A 174 -5.07 2.46 5.73
C CYS A 174 -5.69 3.13 4.50
N ASP A 175 -5.87 4.45 4.59
CA ASP A 175 -6.28 5.28 3.47
C ASP A 175 -5.10 5.76 2.62
N ASN A 176 -5.44 6.30 1.45
CA ASN A 176 -4.49 6.83 0.47
C ASN A 176 -4.41 8.37 0.56
N SER A 177 -4.74 8.95 1.71
CA SER A 177 -4.77 10.39 1.94
C SER A 177 -3.33 10.90 2.09
N ASN A 178 -2.84 11.70 1.14
CA ASN A 178 -1.59 12.43 1.26
C ASN A 178 -1.76 13.68 2.14
#